data_AF-A0A9P8VZ60-F1
#
_entry.id   AF-A0A9P8VZ60-F1
#
_cell.length_a   1.000
_cell.length_b   1.000
_cell.length_c   1.000
_cell.angle_alpha   90.00
_cell.angle_beta   90.00
_cell.angle_gamma   90.00
#
_symmetry.space_group_name_H-M   'P 1'
#
loop_
_entity.id
_entity.type
_entity.pdbx_description
1 polymer ?
#
loop_
_entity_poly.entity_id
_entity_poly.type
_entity_poly.pdbx_seq_one_letter_code
_entity_poly.pdbx_strand_id
1 'polypeptide(L)'
;MQSLWSRAGRAHDCSRRVCMTAVHALSRRATTATVRSRKPTFAEIFTACYSSIFASAAMVDAIRKEDRQQQLDRQLDDTRRDLAEIQRLQAVETQRIANGLNIENRRLTPDQMGELWYGIRELCEERPFMKDVKTPFKVKRTGPIHTYEIARPYALRLKQLKRLRSPDFERLERAIMKEEMDPRIKRRHPQNNRQLFSDYRTVVHAIDEILNRTWKYDPKAGMELSFRQARQLARDARNAGQLYNFDFIDPERAKSDRTTLNQRIREILDSSSTLEFGDLVGRICYNMLVAAHPPDMHTYNILIVGFTKLGKHRLAESLVNSFFYRRRLRPTPSTFVAILQHYWMTGNTSQFFRVLECLVGTDEETGAKLGRRHIEDVELGRTSREWRESYGYNLAGEYVYRKVPLDRPLIETIIGGLLHFSLFDQATKFYVSCLQSNVWLSTKFTKQLFAECIYAMDWRSAVRLVKTFTDHYDSLLPTLLGRTNDASAFVLQLRALVQLAGLDSSVQTISSRMLSNLGISSARFSQFMGVLSHYDTTSQL
;
A
#
# COMPACT_ATOMS: atom_id res chain seq x y z
N MET A 1 -33.31 -38.03 12.08
CA MET A 1 -34.22 -38.16 10.92
C MET A 1 -33.44 -38.73 9.75
N GLN A 2 -33.92 -39.87 9.22
CA GLN A 2 -33.95 -40.26 7.79
C GLN A 2 -32.61 -40.26 7.01
N SER A 3 -31.99 -41.42 6.78
CA SER A 3 -32.21 -42.38 5.66
C SER A 3 -31.86 -41.84 4.28
N LEU A 4 -31.03 -42.59 3.53
CA LEU A 4 -31.00 -42.79 2.06
C LEU A 4 -29.63 -43.44 1.69
N TRP A 5 -29.41 -44.74 1.89
CA TRP A 5 -29.59 -45.83 0.91
C TRP A 5 -29.24 -45.48 -0.55
N SER A 6 -28.21 -46.15 -1.10
CA SER A 6 -28.34 -47.23 -2.10
C SER A 6 -27.19 -47.27 -3.13
N ARG A 7 -26.48 -48.41 -3.18
CA ARG A 7 -26.02 -49.11 -4.39
C ARG A 7 -25.20 -50.36 -4.02
N ALA A 8 -25.90 -51.37 -3.49
CA ALA A 8 -25.45 -52.75 -3.63
C ALA A 8 -26.01 -53.25 -4.97
N GLY A 9 -25.12 -53.45 -5.94
CA GLY A 9 -25.47 -53.96 -7.26
C GLY A 9 -25.98 -55.40 -7.17
N ARG A 10 -27.18 -55.61 -7.73
CA ARG A 10 -27.77 -56.92 -7.99
C ARG A 10 -26.81 -57.74 -8.86
N ALA A 11 -26.35 -58.88 -8.37
CA ALA A 11 -25.72 -59.89 -9.21
C ALA A 11 -26.82 -60.55 -10.06
N HIS A 12 -26.69 -60.44 -11.37
CA HIS A 12 -27.57 -61.08 -12.33
C HIS A 12 -27.33 -62.60 -12.34
N ASP A 13 -28.41 -63.35 -12.20
CA ASP A 13 -28.48 -64.78 -12.54
C ASP A 13 -28.08 -64.97 -14.00
N CYS A 14 -26.89 -65.55 -14.22
CA CYS A 14 -26.43 -65.94 -15.54
C CYS A 14 -26.78 -67.41 -15.79
N SER A 15 -27.78 -67.64 -16.63
CA SER A 15 -28.21 -68.94 -17.14
C SER A 15 -27.26 -69.48 -18.23
N ARG A 16 -25.96 -69.62 -17.90
CA ARG A 16 -24.97 -70.32 -18.76
C ARG A 16 -24.36 -71.50 -18.00
N ARG A 17 -24.38 -72.68 -18.65
CA ARG A 17 -23.98 -74.01 -18.11
C ARG A 17 -22.54 -74.13 -17.57
N VAL A 18 -21.72 -73.09 -17.61
CA VAL A 18 -20.31 -73.11 -17.18
C VAL A 18 -20.11 -72.53 -15.77
N CYS A 19 -21.10 -71.83 -15.20
CA CYS A 19 -21.00 -71.24 -13.84
C CYS A 19 -21.50 -72.17 -12.70
N MET A 20 -21.85 -73.42 -12.99
CA MET A 20 -22.46 -74.37 -12.03
C MET A 20 -21.46 -75.31 -11.31
N THR A 21 -20.16 -75.23 -11.59
CA THR A 21 -19.18 -76.21 -11.08
C THR A 21 -18.40 -75.80 -9.83
N ALA A 22 -18.53 -74.57 -9.32
CA ALA A 22 -17.73 -74.13 -8.15
C ALA A 22 -18.50 -74.05 -6.82
N VAL A 23 -19.84 -74.01 -6.83
CA VAL A 23 -20.64 -73.79 -5.60
C VAL A 23 -21.11 -75.08 -4.92
N HIS A 24 -20.95 -76.24 -5.58
CA HIS A 24 -21.35 -77.55 -5.01
C HIS A 24 -20.25 -78.27 -4.19
N ALA A 25 -19.06 -77.69 -4.04
CA ALA A 25 -17.93 -78.39 -3.44
C ALA A 25 -17.76 -78.24 -1.92
N LEU A 26 -18.53 -77.38 -1.23
CA LEU A 26 -18.32 -77.10 0.21
C LEU A 26 -19.53 -77.34 1.13
N SER A 27 -20.49 -78.17 0.71
CA SER A 27 -21.50 -78.69 1.65
C SER A 27 -22.00 -80.09 1.29
N ARG A 28 -21.08 -81.07 1.26
CA ARG A 28 -21.46 -82.47 1.48
C ARG A 28 -20.69 -83.08 2.64
N ARG A 29 -21.47 -83.37 3.67
CA ARG A 29 -21.21 -84.20 4.84
C ARG A 29 -20.71 -85.60 4.45
N ALA A 30 -20.11 -86.19 5.48
CA ALA A 30 -19.95 -87.62 5.73
C ALA A 30 -18.74 -88.27 5.05
N THR A 31 -17.76 -88.64 5.85
CA THR A 31 -17.84 -89.93 6.56
C THR A 31 -16.86 -89.92 7.73
N THR A 32 -17.34 -90.36 8.89
CA THR A 32 -16.53 -90.90 9.98
C THR A 32 -15.79 -92.14 9.45
N ALA A 33 -14.71 -91.93 8.71
CA ALA A 33 -13.69 -92.92 8.51
C ALA A 33 -12.75 -92.82 9.71
N THR A 34 -12.76 -93.84 10.55
CA THR A 34 -11.73 -94.11 11.53
C THR A 34 -10.38 -94.07 10.83
N VAL A 35 -9.63 -92.97 11.00
CA VAL A 35 -8.22 -92.90 10.63
C VAL A 35 -7.51 -93.88 11.57
N ARG A 36 -7.33 -95.12 11.10
CA ARG A 36 -6.25 -95.97 11.59
C ARG A 36 -4.99 -95.13 11.46
N SER A 37 -4.28 -94.95 12.57
CA SER A 37 -3.02 -94.22 12.67
C SER A 37 -1.97 -94.80 11.72
N ARG A 38 -2.00 -94.36 10.46
CA ARG A 38 -0.90 -94.61 9.53
C ARG A 38 0.27 -93.81 10.08
N LYS A 39 1.31 -94.51 10.54
CA LYS A 39 2.51 -93.88 11.08
C LYS A 39 3.08 -92.95 10.00
N PRO A 40 3.28 -91.65 10.29
CA PRO A 40 3.78 -90.72 9.30
C PRO A 40 5.16 -91.18 8.82
N THR A 41 5.35 -91.17 7.52
CA THR A 41 6.60 -91.58 6.87
C THR A 41 7.67 -90.53 7.18
N PHE A 42 8.95 -90.91 7.28
CA PHE A 42 10.03 -89.98 7.64
C PHE A 42 10.06 -88.71 6.75
N ALA A 43 9.77 -88.85 5.46
CA ALA A 43 9.62 -87.74 4.53
C ALA A 43 8.44 -86.81 4.86
N GLU A 44 7.31 -87.34 5.34
CA GLU A 44 6.15 -86.54 5.76
C GLU A 44 6.46 -85.78 7.06
N ILE A 45 7.18 -86.39 8.00
CA ILE A 45 7.66 -85.71 9.22
C ILE A 45 8.64 -84.59 8.86
N PHE A 46 9.60 -84.86 7.97
CA PHE A 46 10.54 -83.83 7.51
C PHE A 46 9.84 -82.68 6.80
N THR A 47 8.88 -83.00 5.92
CA THR A 47 8.09 -81.98 5.20
C THR A 47 7.24 -81.17 6.19
N ALA A 48 6.66 -81.80 7.22
CA ALA A 48 5.91 -81.13 8.27
C ALA A 48 6.79 -80.25 9.17
N CYS A 49 8.00 -80.68 9.49
CA CYS A 49 8.97 -79.87 10.25
C CYS A 49 9.48 -78.69 9.42
N TYR A 50 9.72 -78.88 8.13
CA TYR A 50 10.19 -77.79 7.25
C TYR A 50 9.08 -76.78 6.98
N SER A 51 7.84 -77.24 6.78
CA SER A 51 6.68 -76.37 6.61
C SER A 51 6.33 -75.64 7.91
N SER A 52 6.52 -76.24 9.08
CA SER A 52 6.30 -75.56 10.36
C SER A 52 7.33 -74.45 10.61
N ILE A 53 8.60 -74.66 10.25
CA ILE A 53 9.65 -73.62 10.32
C ILE A 53 9.32 -72.46 9.37
N PHE A 54 8.93 -72.74 8.13
CA PHE A 54 8.53 -71.67 7.21
C PHE A 54 7.26 -70.96 7.62
N ALA A 55 6.25 -71.69 8.13
CA ALA A 55 5.02 -71.10 8.63
C ALA A 55 5.28 -70.18 9.82
N SER A 56 6.17 -70.58 10.75
CA SER A 56 6.55 -69.75 11.89
C SER A 56 7.40 -68.55 11.48
N ALA A 57 8.33 -68.69 10.53
CA ALA A 57 9.05 -67.56 9.95
C ALA A 57 8.13 -66.57 9.22
N ALA A 58 7.15 -67.08 8.47
CA ALA A 58 6.14 -66.27 7.78
C ALA A 58 5.23 -65.52 8.76
N MET A 59 4.84 -66.15 9.88
CA MET A 59 4.10 -65.48 10.95
C MET A 59 4.91 -64.34 11.59
N VAL A 60 6.20 -64.56 11.88
CA VAL A 60 7.08 -63.53 12.46
C VAL A 60 7.31 -62.37 11.47
N ASP A 61 7.49 -62.65 10.18
CA ASP A 61 7.61 -61.62 9.15
C ASP A 61 6.29 -60.84 8.97
N ALA A 62 5.14 -61.52 9.06
CA ALA A 62 3.83 -60.88 9.03
C ALA A 62 3.64 -59.90 10.21
N ILE A 63 3.99 -60.32 11.44
CA ILE A 63 3.92 -59.45 12.63
C ILE A 63 4.84 -58.24 12.47
N ARG A 64 6.10 -58.44 12.01
CA ARG A 64 7.03 -57.31 11.78
C ARG A 64 6.54 -56.33 10.72
N LYS A 65 5.85 -56.82 9.67
CA LYS A 65 5.24 -55.97 8.65
C LYS A 65 4.06 -55.18 9.22
N GLU A 66 3.23 -55.82 10.04
CA GLU A 66 2.11 -55.17 10.71
C GLU A 66 2.59 -54.07 11.68
N ASP A 67 3.61 -54.34 12.49
CA ASP A 67 4.23 -53.34 13.37
C ASP A 67 4.78 -52.14 12.59
N ARG A 68 5.44 -52.40 11.44
CA ARG A 68 5.96 -51.35 10.55
C ARG A 68 4.82 -50.54 9.94
N GLN A 69 3.73 -51.19 9.55
CA GLN A 69 2.56 -50.53 8.99
C GLN A 69 1.90 -49.62 10.03
N GLN A 70 1.71 -50.11 11.26
CA GLN A 70 1.19 -49.29 12.36
C GLN A 70 2.09 -48.09 12.67
N GLN A 71 3.41 -48.26 12.61
CA GLN A 71 4.34 -47.15 12.82
C GLN A 71 4.24 -46.10 11.71
N LEU A 72 4.11 -46.53 10.44
CA LEU A 72 3.90 -45.64 9.30
C LEU A 72 2.55 -44.92 9.38
N ASP A 73 1.49 -45.60 9.79
CA ASP A 73 0.17 -45.02 9.99
C ASP A 73 0.20 -43.94 11.09
N ARG A 74 0.90 -44.20 12.20
CA ARG A 74 1.12 -43.18 13.25
C ARG A 74 1.85 -41.95 12.71
N GLN A 75 2.91 -42.14 11.94
CA GLN A 75 3.65 -41.03 11.32
C GLN A 75 2.79 -40.26 10.30
N LEU A 76 1.94 -40.95 9.55
CA LEU A 76 0.97 -40.31 8.64
C LEU A 76 -0.07 -39.50 9.41
N ASP A 77 -0.56 -39.99 10.55
CA ASP A 77 -1.53 -39.27 11.36
C ASP A 77 -0.93 -38.08 12.10
N ASP A 78 0.33 -38.18 12.55
CA ASP A 78 1.07 -37.04 13.10
C ASP A 78 1.29 -35.97 12.03
N THR A 79 1.81 -36.34 10.85
CA THR A 79 2.02 -35.39 9.75
C THR A 79 0.72 -34.76 9.24
N ARG A 80 -0.39 -35.51 9.23
CA ARG A 80 -1.73 -34.95 8.92
C ARG A 80 -2.19 -33.93 9.97
N ARG A 81 -1.91 -34.16 11.25
CA ARG A 81 -2.22 -33.21 12.33
C ARG A 81 -1.39 -31.93 12.17
N ASP A 82 -0.10 -32.06 11.91
CA ASP A 82 0.79 -30.92 11.68
C ASP A 82 0.34 -30.09 10.46
N LEU A 83 -0.03 -30.76 9.36
CA LEU A 83 -0.55 -30.08 8.16
C LEU A 83 -1.87 -29.37 8.43
N ALA A 84 -2.79 -29.99 9.20
CA ALA A 84 -4.05 -29.37 9.57
C ALA A 84 -3.85 -28.14 10.47
N GLU A 85 -2.86 -28.18 11.37
CA GLU A 85 -2.47 -27.04 12.20
C GLU A 85 -1.91 -25.89 11.35
N ILE A 86 -0.98 -26.18 10.44
CA ILE A 86 -0.41 -25.18 9.52
C ILE A 86 -1.52 -24.54 8.67
N GLN A 87 -2.46 -25.33 8.14
CA GLN A 87 -3.60 -24.82 7.38
C GLN A 87 -4.50 -23.91 8.21
N ARG A 88 -4.77 -24.25 9.48
CA ARG A 88 -5.54 -23.39 10.39
C ARG A 88 -4.81 -22.08 10.65
N LEU A 89 -3.50 -22.12 10.92
CA LEU A 89 -2.70 -20.91 11.14
C LEU A 89 -2.69 -20.02 9.90
N GLN A 90 -2.55 -20.60 8.69
CA GLN A 90 -2.67 -19.87 7.43
C GLN A 90 -4.07 -19.27 7.23
N ALA A 91 -5.14 -19.98 7.59
CA ALA A 91 -6.49 -19.45 7.51
C ALA A 91 -6.70 -18.26 8.47
N VAL A 92 -6.21 -18.34 9.71
CA VAL A 92 -6.26 -17.21 10.65
C VAL A 92 -5.46 -16.02 10.15
N GLU A 93 -4.26 -16.26 9.62
CA GLU A 93 -3.39 -15.20 9.09
C GLU A 93 -3.99 -14.51 7.86
N THR A 94 -4.52 -15.30 6.92
CA THR A 94 -5.22 -14.75 5.74
C THR A 94 -6.46 -13.95 6.12
N GLN A 95 -7.20 -14.38 7.15
CA GLN A 95 -8.36 -13.66 7.66
C GLN A 95 -7.97 -12.37 8.40
N ARG A 96 -6.85 -12.36 9.15
CA ARG A 96 -6.27 -11.14 9.75
C ARG A 96 -5.83 -10.15 8.69
N ILE A 97 -5.12 -10.61 7.66
CA ILE A 97 -4.69 -9.79 6.52
C ILE A 97 -5.92 -9.23 5.79
N ALA A 98 -6.94 -10.04 5.54
CA ALA A 98 -8.17 -9.59 4.89
C ALA A 98 -8.92 -8.53 5.71
N ASN A 99 -8.99 -8.68 7.03
CA ASN A 99 -9.59 -7.70 7.93
C ASN A 99 -8.77 -6.39 7.99
N GLY A 100 -7.44 -6.49 8.05
CA GLY A 100 -6.54 -5.33 7.98
C GLY A 100 -6.68 -4.57 6.65
N LEU A 101 -6.75 -5.29 5.53
CA LEU A 101 -6.98 -4.72 4.19
C LEU A 101 -8.36 -4.08 4.05
N ASN A 102 -9.41 -4.65 4.66
CA ASN A 102 -10.76 -4.05 4.65
C ASN A 102 -10.79 -2.70 5.40
N ILE A 103 -10.08 -2.61 6.53
CA ILE A 103 -9.95 -1.35 7.26
C ILE A 103 -9.13 -0.35 6.45
N GLU A 104 -7.99 -0.76 5.87
CA GLU A 104 -7.12 0.08 5.03
C GLU A 104 -7.72 0.51 3.69
N ASN A 105 -8.75 -0.17 3.19
CA ASN A 105 -9.46 0.19 1.96
C ASN A 105 -10.75 1.00 2.19
N ARG A 106 -11.18 1.18 3.44
CA ARG A 106 -12.39 1.98 3.75
C ARG A 106 -12.19 3.44 3.37
N ARG A 107 -13.11 4.01 2.60
CA ARG A 107 -13.10 5.45 2.27
C ARG A 107 -13.32 6.29 3.52
N LEU A 108 -12.66 7.44 3.58
CA LEU A 108 -12.80 8.40 4.66
C LEU A 108 -14.20 9.03 4.64
N THR A 109 -14.78 9.22 5.82
CA THR A 109 -16.07 9.92 5.94
C THR A 109 -15.87 11.44 5.80
N PRO A 110 -16.92 12.20 5.45
CA PRO A 110 -16.85 13.66 5.38
C PRO A 110 -16.36 14.30 6.68
N ASP A 111 -16.82 13.81 7.84
CA ASP A 111 -16.42 14.34 9.15
C ASP A 111 -14.94 14.10 9.42
N GLN A 112 -14.44 12.89 9.11
CA GLN A 112 -13.02 12.58 9.20
C GLN A 112 -12.18 13.49 8.30
N MET A 113 -12.62 13.72 7.07
CA MET A 113 -11.93 14.64 6.17
C MET A 113 -12.01 16.09 6.67
N GLY A 114 -13.10 16.49 7.32
CA GLY A 114 -13.29 17.80 7.97
C GLY A 114 -12.15 18.15 8.91
N GLU A 115 -11.93 17.28 9.89
CA GLU A 115 -10.85 17.42 10.89
C GLU A 115 -9.47 17.42 10.23
N LEU A 116 -9.25 16.54 9.24
CA LEU A 116 -7.96 16.46 8.56
C LEU A 116 -7.68 17.69 7.69
N TRP A 117 -8.68 18.29 7.02
CA TRP A 117 -8.48 19.55 6.31
C TRP A 117 -8.15 20.69 7.25
N TYR A 118 -8.73 20.70 8.45
CA TYR A 118 -8.36 21.67 9.48
C TYR A 118 -6.91 21.47 9.91
N GLY A 119 -6.48 20.22 10.16
CA GLY A 119 -5.10 19.91 10.46
C GLY A 119 -4.11 20.32 9.35
N ILE A 120 -4.46 20.11 8.07
CA ILE A 120 -3.63 20.58 6.94
C ILE A 120 -3.58 22.11 6.89
N ARG A 121 -4.68 22.81 7.20
CA ARG A 121 -4.68 24.28 7.25
C ARG A 121 -3.74 24.78 8.35
N GLU A 122 -3.85 24.21 9.54
CA GLU A 122 -3.00 24.55 10.68
C GLU A 122 -1.52 24.32 10.35
N LEU A 123 -1.19 23.22 9.65
CA LEU A 123 0.17 22.97 9.15
C LEU A 123 0.67 24.09 8.21
N CYS A 124 -0.19 24.62 7.35
CA CYS A 124 0.17 25.72 6.44
C CYS A 124 0.31 27.06 7.18
N GLU A 125 -0.53 27.32 8.18
CA GLU A 125 -0.47 28.53 9.01
C GLU A 125 0.76 28.55 9.92
N GLU A 126 1.09 27.41 10.53
CA GLU A 126 2.26 27.21 11.39
C GLU A 126 3.56 26.92 10.62
N ARG A 127 3.58 27.14 9.30
CA ARG A 127 4.74 26.81 8.46
C ARG A 127 6.00 27.52 8.98
N PRO A 128 7.08 26.79 9.30
CA PRO A 128 8.30 27.42 9.80
C PRO A 128 8.93 28.31 8.73
N PHE A 129 9.50 29.44 9.15
CA PHE A 129 10.24 30.30 8.23
C PHE A 129 11.40 29.51 7.60
N MET A 130 11.68 29.72 6.30
CA MET A 130 12.64 28.90 5.52
C MET A 130 14.04 28.79 6.15
N LYS A 131 14.43 29.71 7.05
CA LYS A 131 15.70 29.66 7.79
C LYS A 131 15.72 28.53 8.82
N ASP A 132 14.58 28.20 9.41
CA ASP A 132 14.45 27.21 10.48
C ASP A 132 14.43 25.76 9.93
N VAL A 133 13.92 25.56 8.70
CA VAL A 133 13.91 24.24 8.03
C VAL A 133 15.33 23.70 7.79
N LYS A 134 16.30 24.57 7.53
CA LYS A 134 17.71 24.18 7.31
C LYS A 134 18.48 23.92 8.61
N THR A 135 17.92 24.30 9.75
CA THR A 135 18.54 24.11 11.06
C THR A 135 17.54 23.47 12.00
N PRO A 136 17.27 22.15 11.87
CA PRO A 136 16.46 21.45 12.86
C PRO A 136 17.05 21.73 14.24
N PHE A 137 16.19 21.96 15.23
CA PHE A 137 16.59 22.14 16.62
C PHE A 137 17.27 20.84 17.09
N LYS A 138 18.58 20.75 16.87
CA LYS A 138 19.40 19.67 17.40
C LYS A 138 19.50 19.98 18.88
N VAL A 139 18.88 19.15 19.71
CA VAL A 139 19.22 19.10 21.13
C VAL A 139 20.74 19.12 21.20
N LYS A 140 21.32 20.12 21.89
CA LYS A 140 22.77 20.21 22.08
C LYS A 140 23.23 18.80 22.50
N ARG A 141 24.30 18.29 21.90
CA ARG A 141 24.93 16.98 22.18
C ARG A 141 25.39 16.78 23.65
N THR A 142 24.88 17.60 24.55
CA THR A 142 25.06 17.62 26.00
C THR A 142 23.83 17.03 26.71
N GLY A 143 23.03 16.20 26.04
CA GLY A 143 22.12 15.27 26.73
C GLY A 143 22.93 14.09 27.30
N PRO A 144 22.48 13.46 28.40
CA PRO A 144 23.20 12.35 29.01
C PRO A 144 23.47 11.25 27.97
N ILE A 145 24.70 10.73 27.93
CA ILE A 145 25.18 9.68 27.01
C ILE A 145 24.19 8.48 26.93
N HIS A 146 23.45 8.27 28.02
CA HIS A 146 22.41 7.26 28.16
C HIS A 146 21.28 7.32 27.09
N THR A 147 20.82 8.50 26.64
CA THR A 147 19.78 8.58 25.58
C THR A 147 20.32 8.16 24.21
N TYR A 148 21.59 8.40 23.94
CA TYR A 148 22.27 7.93 22.72
C TYR A 148 22.45 6.41 22.71
N GLU A 149 22.80 5.82 23.85
CA GLU A 149 22.94 4.36 24.00
C GLU A 149 21.60 3.64 23.88
N ILE A 150 20.53 4.23 24.41
CA ILE A 150 19.15 3.73 24.31
C ILE A 150 18.65 3.74 22.87
N ALA A 151 18.89 4.80 22.07
CA ALA A 151 18.40 4.89 20.70
C ALA A 151 19.20 4.02 19.70
N ARG A 152 20.41 3.58 20.07
CA ARG A 152 21.35 2.87 19.19
C ARG A 152 20.85 1.51 18.65
N PRO A 153 20.12 0.66 19.40
CA PRO A 153 19.57 -0.60 18.90
C PRO A 153 18.34 -0.40 18.01
N TYR A 154 17.60 0.70 18.21
CA TYR A 154 16.30 0.97 17.55
C TYR A 154 16.40 1.93 16.37
N ALA A 155 17.51 2.66 16.26
CA ALA A 155 17.86 3.41 15.07
C ALA A 155 18.11 2.43 13.91
N LEU A 156 17.12 2.28 13.03
CA LEU A 156 17.33 1.67 11.70
C LEU A 156 18.63 2.23 11.10
N ARG A 157 19.47 1.36 10.51
CA ARG A 157 20.73 1.81 9.90
C ARG A 157 20.43 2.97 8.97
N LEU A 158 21.29 3.98 8.95
CA LEU A 158 21.16 5.21 8.14
C LEU A 158 20.80 4.94 6.66
N LYS A 159 21.27 3.80 6.11
CA LYS A 159 20.91 3.29 4.77
C LYS A 159 19.47 2.79 4.64
N GLN A 160 18.93 2.11 5.65
CA GLN A 160 17.53 1.69 5.70
C GLN A 160 16.60 2.90 5.87
N LEU A 161 16.97 3.87 6.70
CA LEU A 161 16.22 5.14 6.83
C LEU A 161 16.20 5.95 5.54
N LYS A 162 17.32 6.04 4.80
CA LYS A 162 17.35 6.70 3.49
C LYS A 162 16.42 6.03 2.46
N ARG A 163 16.30 4.70 2.48
CA ARG A 163 15.34 3.95 1.64
C ARG A 163 13.89 4.15 2.09
N LEU A 164 13.65 4.34 3.38
CA LEU A 164 12.33 4.65 3.92
C LEU A 164 11.91 6.09 3.55
N ARG A 165 12.86 7.03 3.51
CA ARG A 165 12.65 8.42 3.09
C ARG A 165 12.45 8.62 1.58
N SER A 166 12.50 7.58 0.76
CA SER A 166 12.16 7.69 -0.66
C SER A 166 10.71 7.29 -0.88
N PRO A 167 9.91 8.09 -1.63
CA PRO A 167 8.54 7.73 -1.96
C PRO A 167 8.47 6.40 -2.72
N ASP A 168 7.44 5.61 -2.42
CA ASP A 168 7.16 4.33 -3.10
C ASP A 168 6.47 4.59 -4.44
N PHE A 169 7.27 4.87 -5.47
CA PHE A 169 6.79 5.15 -6.82
C PHE A 169 6.06 3.95 -7.45
N GLU A 170 6.48 2.73 -7.14
CA GLU A 170 5.86 1.50 -7.65
C GLU A 170 4.43 1.32 -7.11
N ARG A 171 4.19 1.69 -5.85
CA ARG A 171 2.84 1.75 -5.30
C ARG A 171 1.97 2.80 -5.99
N LEU A 172 2.53 3.97 -6.29
CA LEU A 172 1.81 5.05 -6.97
C LEU A 172 1.50 4.71 -8.43
N GLU A 173 2.43 4.14 -9.18
CA GLU A 173 2.22 3.73 -10.57
C GLU A 173 1.11 2.68 -10.69
N ARG A 174 1.09 1.70 -9.78
CA ARG A 174 -0.02 0.73 -9.69
C ARG A 174 -1.35 1.39 -9.35
N ALA A 175 -1.35 2.41 -8.48
CA ALA A 175 -2.56 3.17 -8.17
C ALA A 175 -3.08 3.92 -9.41
N ILE A 176 -2.18 4.58 -10.16
CA ILE A 176 -2.53 5.28 -11.42
C ILE A 176 -3.10 4.31 -12.45
N MET A 177 -2.51 3.12 -12.62
CA MET A 177 -3.03 2.08 -13.53
C MET A 177 -4.44 1.61 -13.11
N LYS A 178 -4.67 1.41 -11.81
CA LYS A 178 -5.99 1.02 -11.29
C LYS A 178 -7.03 2.11 -11.51
N GLU A 179 -6.64 3.37 -11.30
CA GLU A 179 -7.50 4.53 -11.53
C GLU A 179 -7.88 4.68 -13.01
N GLU A 180 -6.94 4.46 -13.93
CA GLU A 180 -7.17 4.57 -15.37
C GLU A 180 -8.33 3.66 -15.85
N MET A 181 -8.50 2.51 -15.20
CA MET A 181 -9.55 1.53 -15.49
C MET A 181 -10.86 1.76 -14.73
N ASP A 182 -10.89 2.66 -13.73
CA ASP A 182 -12.08 2.89 -12.90
C ASP A 182 -13.05 3.88 -13.57
N PRO A 183 -14.26 3.44 -14.01
CA PRO A 183 -15.22 4.33 -14.67
C PRO A 183 -15.80 5.41 -13.74
N ARG A 184 -15.62 5.28 -12.42
CA ARG A 184 -16.14 6.26 -11.43
C ARG A 184 -15.33 7.55 -11.41
N ILE A 185 -14.12 7.56 -11.96
CA ILE A 185 -13.25 8.74 -11.98
C ILE A 185 -13.74 9.71 -13.05
N LYS A 186 -14.37 10.81 -12.59
CA LYS A 186 -14.83 11.88 -13.47
C LYS A 186 -13.64 12.58 -14.12
N ARG A 187 -13.68 12.72 -15.45
CA ARG A 187 -12.70 13.47 -16.25
C ARG A 187 -13.30 14.80 -16.69
N ARG A 188 -12.43 15.77 -17.01
CA ARG A 188 -12.85 16.99 -17.71
C ARG A 188 -12.50 16.81 -19.18
N HIS A 189 -13.50 16.82 -20.05
CA HIS A 189 -13.34 16.70 -21.49
C HIS A 189 -13.81 17.99 -22.18
N PRO A 190 -13.21 18.36 -23.32
CA PRO A 190 -13.65 19.49 -24.10
C PRO A 190 -15.06 19.24 -24.67
N GLN A 191 -15.94 20.22 -24.53
CA GLN A 191 -17.32 20.16 -25.00
C GLN A 191 -17.51 20.89 -26.34
N ASN A 192 -16.70 21.91 -26.60
CA ASN A 192 -16.84 22.79 -27.77
C ASN A 192 -15.50 22.88 -28.53
N ASN A 193 -15.55 23.22 -29.83
CA ASN A 193 -14.36 23.41 -30.67
C ASN A 193 -13.32 24.36 -30.04
N ARG A 194 -13.75 25.44 -29.38
CA ARG A 194 -12.85 26.37 -28.69
C ARG A 194 -12.10 25.71 -27.53
N GLN A 195 -12.76 24.83 -26.78
CA GLN A 195 -12.14 24.12 -25.66
C GLN A 195 -11.16 23.07 -26.19
N LEU A 196 -11.55 22.33 -27.23
CA LEU A 196 -10.71 21.32 -27.88
C LEU A 196 -9.45 21.94 -28.50
N PHE A 197 -9.59 23.08 -29.18
CA PHE A 197 -8.48 23.83 -29.74
C PHE A 197 -7.56 24.40 -28.64
N SER A 198 -8.12 24.85 -27.52
CA SER A 198 -7.34 25.29 -26.36
C SER A 198 -6.55 24.12 -25.74
N ASP A 199 -7.19 22.96 -25.59
CA ASP A 199 -6.53 21.74 -25.10
C ASP A 199 -5.40 21.31 -26.04
N TYR A 200 -5.61 21.36 -27.35
CA TYR A 200 -4.57 21.12 -28.35
C TYR A 200 -3.38 22.09 -28.19
N ARG A 201 -3.63 23.40 -28.20
CA ARG A 201 -2.57 24.41 -28.06
C ARG A 201 -1.81 24.29 -26.74
N THR A 202 -2.49 23.96 -25.64
CA THR A 202 -1.84 23.77 -24.34
C THR A 202 -0.98 22.51 -24.29
N VAL A 203 -1.38 21.43 -24.98
CA VAL A 203 -0.55 20.22 -25.12
C VAL A 203 0.68 20.50 -25.97
N VAL A 204 0.54 21.13 -27.14
CA VAL A 204 1.67 21.52 -28.00
C VAL A 204 2.63 22.42 -27.23
N HIS A 205 2.11 23.39 -26.47
CA HIS A 205 2.96 24.23 -25.62
C HIS A 205 3.70 23.40 -24.54
N ALA A 206 3.03 22.47 -23.86
CA ALA A 206 3.68 21.65 -22.83
C ALA A 206 4.82 20.81 -23.43
N ILE A 207 4.62 20.31 -24.66
CA ILE A 207 5.62 19.56 -25.43
C ILE A 207 6.79 20.45 -25.83
N ASP A 208 6.52 21.64 -26.35
CA ASP A 208 7.57 22.62 -26.67
C ASP A 208 8.41 22.98 -25.43
N GLU A 209 7.76 23.17 -24.27
CA GLU A 209 8.47 23.46 -23.03
C GLU A 209 9.36 22.29 -22.60
N ILE A 210 8.88 21.05 -22.73
CA ILE A 210 9.69 19.84 -22.48
C ILE A 210 10.88 19.78 -23.43
N LEU A 211 10.66 19.88 -24.74
CA LEU A 211 11.72 19.83 -25.76
C LEU A 211 12.75 20.94 -25.56
N ASN A 212 12.31 22.16 -25.27
CA ASN A 212 13.21 23.29 -25.02
C ASN A 212 14.03 23.09 -23.74
N ARG A 213 13.43 22.58 -22.66
CA ARG A 213 14.16 22.28 -21.42
C ARG A 213 15.16 21.15 -21.60
N THR A 214 14.80 20.12 -22.37
CA THR A 214 15.71 19.02 -22.74
C THR A 214 16.90 19.56 -23.53
N TRP A 215 16.66 20.34 -24.59
CA TRP A 215 17.75 20.90 -25.40
C TRP A 215 18.66 21.86 -24.62
N LYS A 216 18.11 22.64 -23.67
CA LYS A 216 18.90 23.51 -22.79
C LYS A 216 19.83 22.73 -21.84
N TYR A 217 19.39 21.56 -21.39
CA TYR A 217 20.17 20.73 -20.46
C TYR A 217 21.15 19.82 -21.20
N ASP A 218 20.72 19.30 -22.33
CA ASP A 218 21.49 18.40 -23.18
C ASP A 218 21.33 18.80 -24.66
N PRO A 219 22.27 19.61 -25.20
CA PRO A 219 22.25 19.98 -26.60
C PRO A 219 22.42 18.79 -27.56
N LYS A 220 23.01 17.68 -27.11
CA LYS A 220 23.24 16.48 -27.94
C LYS A 220 21.93 15.77 -28.29
N ALA A 221 20.90 15.93 -27.45
CA ALA A 221 19.53 15.51 -27.77
C ALA A 221 19.05 16.03 -29.13
N GLY A 222 19.55 17.19 -29.59
CA GLY A 222 19.24 17.73 -30.90
C GLY A 222 19.75 16.91 -32.09
N MET A 223 20.70 15.99 -31.89
CA MET A 223 21.23 15.11 -32.93
C MET A 223 20.37 13.85 -33.14
N GLU A 224 19.59 13.48 -32.13
CA GLU A 224 18.78 12.27 -32.13
C GLU A 224 17.57 12.40 -33.06
N LEU A 225 17.20 11.29 -33.71
CA LEU A 225 16.17 11.30 -34.75
C LEU A 225 14.79 11.56 -34.16
N SER A 226 14.43 10.85 -33.08
CA SER A 226 13.11 10.98 -32.46
C SER A 226 12.90 12.39 -31.89
N PHE A 227 13.96 13.00 -31.33
CA PHE A 227 13.90 14.37 -30.84
C PHE A 227 13.69 15.39 -31.97
N ARG A 228 14.43 15.26 -33.07
CA ARG A 228 14.27 16.13 -34.25
C ARG A 228 12.89 16.02 -34.88
N GLN A 229 12.39 14.79 -35.05
CA GLN A 229 11.04 14.54 -35.58
C GLN A 229 9.97 15.16 -34.68
N ALA A 230 10.04 14.95 -33.36
CA ALA A 230 9.10 15.55 -32.42
C ALA A 230 9.13 17.08 -32.45
N ARG A 231 10.31 17.68 -32.58
CA ARG A 231 10.47 19.14 -32.67
C ARG A 231 9.92 19.71 -33.97
N GLN A 232 10.09 19.02 -35.09
CA GLN A 232 9.49 19.41 -36.36
C GLN A 232 7.96 19.30 -36.29
N LEU A 233 7.44 18.18 -35.82
CA LEU A 233 6.00 17.99 -35.65
C LEU A 233 5.38 19.02 -34.70
N ALA A 234 6.06 19.41 -33.62
CA ALA A 234 5.57 20.46 -32.71
C ALA A 234 5.50 21.83 -33.41
N ARG A 235 6.46 22.15 -34.29
CA ARG A 235 6.43 23.37 -35.10
C ARG A 235 5.31 23.35 -36.12
N ASP A 236 5.13 22.21 -36.79
CA ASP A 236 4.07 22.04 -37.79
C ASP A 236 2.69 22.08 -37.12
N ALA A 237 2.54 21.43 -35.97
CA ALA A 237 1.34 21.46 -35.14
C ALA A 237 0.92 22.88 -34.74
N ARG A 238 1.89 23.76 -34.44
CA ARG A 238 1.64 25.16 -34.12
C ARG A 238 1.02 25.93 -35.30
N ASN A 239 1.37 25.56 -36.53
CA ASN A 239 1.00 26.27 -37.75
C ASN A 239 -0.24 25.66 -38.44
N ALA A 240 -0.33 24.33 -38.47
CA ALA A 240 -1.34 23.58 -39.22
C ALA A 240 -2.64 23.36 -38.44
N GLY A 241 -2.65 23.57 -37.12
CA GLY A 241 -3.87 23.51 -36.31
C GLY A 241 -4.53 22.13 -36.31
N GLN A 242 -3.75 21.05 -36.17
CA GLN A 242 -4.32 19.71 -36.10
C GLN A 242 -5.27 19.61 -34.90
N LEU A 243 -6.51 19.20 -35.13
CA LEU A 243 -7.51 19.12 -34.08
C LEU A 243 -7.61 17.68 -33.61
N TYR A 244 -7.66 17.50 -32.29
CA TYR A 244 -8.03 16.23 -31.70
C TYR A 244 -9.48 15.86 -32.06
N ASN A 245 -9.82 14.59 -31.89
CA ASN A 245 -11.19 14.14 -31.96
C ASN A 245 -11.92 14.43 -30.63
N PHE A 246 -13.24 14.63 -30.71
CA PHE A 246 -14.07 14.78 -29.53
C PHE A 246 -14.36 13.43 -28.87
N ASP A 247 -14.26 13.40 -27.54
CA ASP A 247 -14.52 12.19 -26.74
C ASP A 247 -15.94 11.64 -26.89
N PHE A 248 -16.93 12.49 -27.16
CA PHE A 248 -18.32 12.08 -27.27
C PHE A 248 -18.67 11.38 -28.60
N ILE A 249 -17.81 11.49 -29.63
CA ILE A 249 -18.03 10.83 -30.92
C ILE A 249 -17.92 9.32 -30.74
N ASP A 250 -16.89 8.88 -30.04
CA ASP A 250 -16.65 7.48 -29.73
C ASP A 250 -15.92 7.38 -28.38
N PRO A 251 -16.65 7.26 -27.25
CA PRO A 251 -16.07 7.28 -25.92
C PRO A 251 -15.20 6.05 -25.64
N GLU A 252 -15.55 4.89 -26.20
CA GLU A 252 -14.77 3.66 -26.01
C GLU A 252 -13.45 3.74 -26.78
N ARG A 253 -13.45 4.27 -28.00
CA ARG A 253 -12.22 4.54 -28.75
C ARG A 253 -11.38 5.61 -28.07
N ALA A 254 -11.99 6.69 -27.59
CA ALA A 254 -11.29 7.74 -26.88
C ALA A 254 -10.64 7.25 -25.57
N LYS A 255 -11.26 6.26 -24.91
CA LYS A 255 -10.68 5.56 -23.76
C LYS A 255 -9.54 4.64 -24.19
N SER A 256 -9.76 3.80 -25.21
CA SER A 256 -8.77 2.86 -25.74
C SER A 256 -7.51 3.54 -26.26
N ASP A 257 -7.65 4.63 -27.01
CA ASP A 257 -6.54 5.43 -27.53
C ASP A 257 -5.68 6.01 -26.40
N ARG A 258 -6.31 6.51 -25.33
CA ARG A 258 -5.60 7.04 -24.16
C ARG A 258 -4.90 5.95 -23.36
N THR A 259 -5.56 4.82 -23.15
CA THR A 259 -4.95 3.66 -22.49
C THR A 259 -3.74 3.18 -23.28
N THR A 260 -3.86 3.11 -24.61
CA THR A 260 -2.76 2.76 -25.51
C THR A 260 -1.62 3.76 -25.41
N LEU A 261 -1.91 5.07 -25.46
CA LEU A 261 -0.91 6.13 -25.28
C LEU A 261 -0.18 6.00 -23.93
N ASN A 262 -0.93 5.84 -22.85
CA ASN A 262 -0.40 5.72 -21.49
C ASN A 262 0.45 4.46 -21.33
N GLN A 263 0.05 3.32 -21.92
CA GLN A 263 0.84 2.11 -21.97
C GLN A 263 2.17 2.34 -22.71
N ARG A 264 2.13 2.93 -23.91
CA ARG A 264 3.35 3.23 -24.69
C ARG A 264 4.30 4.17 -23.95
N ILE A 265 3.77 5.17 -23.24
CA ILE A 265 4.59 6.09 -22.44
C ILE A 265 5.29 5.34 -21.30
N ARG A 266 4.60 4.41 -20.61
CA ARG A 266 5.22 3.59 -19.57
C ARG A 266 6.33 2.71 -20.15
N GLU A 267 6.09 2.02 -21.26
CA GLU A 267 7.10 1.21 -21.97
C GLU A 267 8.35 2.04 -22.33
N ILE A 268 8.16 3.29 -22.77
CA ILE A 268 9.27 4.21 -23.07
C ILE A 268 10.02 4.64 -21.81
N LEU A 269 9.33 4.91 -20.70
CA LEU A 269 9.96 5.26 -19.43
C LEU A 269 10.73 4.08 -18.82
N ASP A 270 10.20 2.86 -18.95
CA ASP A 270 10.85 1.64 -18.45
C ASP A 270 12.10 1.28 -19.27
N SER A 271 12.13 1.62 -20.56
CA SER A 271 13.30 1.46 -21.43
C SER A 271 14.37 2.57 -21.29
N SER A 272 14.25 3.43 -20.27
CA SER A 272 15.20 4.51 -19.97
C SER A 272 16.64 4.08 -19.69
N SER A 273 16.88 2.80 -19.37
CA SER A 273 18.22 2.24 -19.22
C SER A 273 18.92 1.98 -20.56
N THR A 274 18.16 1.88 -21.66
CA THR A 274 18.64 1.53 -23.00
C THR A 274 18.60 2.69 -23.98
N LEU A 275 17.68 3.63 -23.77
CA LEU A 275 17.50 4.78 -24.65
C LEU A 275 18.28 5.98 -24.14
N GLU A 276 18.91 6.69 -25.07
CA GLU A 276 19.44 8.02 -24.78
C GLU A 276 18.32 8.98 -24.41
N PHE A 277 18.67 9.99 -23.61
CA PHE A 277 17.69 10.84 -22.95
C PHE A 277 16.81 11.63 -23.92
N GLY A 278 17.37 12.19 -25.00
CA GLY A 278 16.55 12.95 -25.93
C GLY A 278 15.73 12.06 -26.86
N ASP A 279 16.13 10.80 -27.11
CA ASP A 279 15.34 9.82 -27.85
C ASP A 279 14.13 9.39 -27.02
N LEU A 280 14.33 9.18 -25.71
CA LEU A 280 13.24 8.96 -24.75
C LEU A 280 12.25 10.13 -24.76
N VAL A 281 12.73 11.37 -24.63
CA VAL A 281 11.88 12.55 -24.63
C VAL A 281 11.19 12.74 -25.99
N GLY A 282 11.93 12.54 -27.08
CA GLY A 282 11.45 12.66 -28.45
C GLY A 282 10.30 11.70 -28.73
N ARG A 283 10.43 10.42 -28.34
CA ARG A 283 9.38 9.42 -28.49
C ARG A 283 8.13 9.75 -27.68
N ILE A 284 8.31 10.20 -26.43
CA ILE A 284 7.18 10.64 -25.58
C ILE A 284 6.45 11.82 -26.24
N CYS A 285 7.18 12.84 -26.68
CA CYS A 285 6.62 14.02 -27.33
C CYS A 285 5.94 13.69 -28.67
N TYR A 286 6.56 12.83 -29.48
CA TYR A 286 5.99 12.34 -30.74
C TYR A 286 4.64 11.64 -30.49
N ASN A 287 4.59 10.68 -29.56
CA ASN A 287 3.38 9.94 -29.25
C ASN A 287 2.24 10.84 -28.76
N MET A 288 2.56 11.87 -27.95
CA MET A 288 1.55 12.84 -27.50
C MET A 288 1.03 13.77 -28.62
N LEU A 289 1.87 14.07 -29.64
CA LEU A 289 1.46 14.90 -30.79
C LEU A 289 0.60 14.12 -31.80
N VAL A 290 0.92 12.84 -32.00
CA VAL A 290 0.25 11.98 -32.98
C VAL A 290 -1.05 11.37 -32.44
N ALA A 291 -1.24 11.34 -31.12
CA ALA A 291 -2.45 10.82 -30.50
C ALA A 291 -3.73 11.50 -31.05
N ALA A 292 -4.74 10.71 -31.38
CA ALA A 292 -6.02 11.22 -31.89
C ALA A 292 -6.83 12.00 -30.84
N HIS A 293 -6.60 11.70 -29.56
CA HIS A 293 -7.27 12.30 -28.42
C HIS A 293 -6.26 13.02 -27.52
N PRO A 294 -6.64 14.11 -26.85
CA PRO A 294 -5.72 14.83 -25.97
C PRO A 294 -5.27 13.91 -24.81
N PRO A 295 -3.99 13.95 -24.41
CA PRO A 295 -3.49 13.30 -23.19
C PRO A 295 -4.40 13.57 -22.00
N ASP A 296 -4.53 12.72 -21.00
CA ASP A 296 -5.40 13.01 -19.85
C ASP A 296 -4.59 13.30 -18.58
N MET A 297 -5.29 13.34 -17.44
CA MET A 297 -4.63 13.52 -16.15
C MET A 297 -3.78 12.30 -15.77
N HIS A 298 -4.15 11.08 -16.20
CA HIS A 298 -3.32 9.90 -15.99
C HIS A 298 -2.02 10.02 -16.78
N THR A 299 -2.07 10.49 -18.04
CA THR A 299 -0.85 10.76 -18.82
C THR A 299 0.08 11.73 -18.10
N TYR A 300 -0.47 12.82 -17.53
CA TYR A 300 0.32 13.77 -16.75
C TYR A 300 0.91 13.14 -15.49
N ASN A 301 0.14 12.35 -14.75
CA ASN A 301 0.63 11.67 -13.55
C ASN A 301 1.74 10.68 -13.86
N ILE A 302 1.61 9.89 -14.94
CA ILE A 302 2.65 8.95 -15.40
C ILE A 302 3.94 9.71 -15.72
N LEU A 303 3.85 10.80 -16.47
CA LEU A 303 5.03 11.57 -16.85
C LEU A 303 5.68 12.31 -15.66
N ILE A 304 4.88 12.87 -14.74
CA ILE A 304 5.40 13.51 -13.51
C ILE A 304 6.16 12.48 -12.67
N VAL A 305 5.57 11.30 -12.44
CA VAL A 305 6.20 10.23 -11.67
C VAL A 305 7.43 9.70 -12.39
N GLY A 306 7.32 9.36 -13.67
CA GLY A 306 8.41 8.83 -14.49
C GLY A 306 9.61 9.77 -14.56
N PHE A 307 9.41 11.05 -14.89
CA PHE A 307 10.51 12.01 -14.91
C PHE A 307 11.09 12.27 -13.52
N THR A 308 10.29 12.17 -12.45
CA THR A 308 10.79 12.30 -11.08
C THR A 308 11.66 11.10 -10.70
N LYS A 309 11.27 9.86 -11.03
CA LYS A 309 12.09 8.64 -10.84
C LYS A 309 13.43 8.74 -11.56
N LEU A 310 13.44 9.31 -12.77
CA LEU A 310 14.65 9.51 -13.58
C LEU A 310 15.51 10.71 -13.12
N GLY A 311 15.13 11.43 -12.05
CA GLY A 311 15.83 12.63 -11.59
C GLY A 311 15.70 13.83 -12.52
N LYS A 312 14.83 13.76 -13.54
CA LYS A 312 14.60 14.83 -14.54
C LYS A 312 13.57 15.84 -14.03
N HIS A 313 13.84 16.39 -12.85
CA HIS A 313 12.88 17.22 -12.11
C HIS A 313 12.39 18.44 -12.90
N ARG A 314 13.22 19.05 -13.75
CA ARG A 314 12.83 20.20 -14.57
C ARG A 314 11.73 19.87 -15.59
N LEU A 315 11.67 18.64 -16.09
CA LEU A 315 10.62 18.20 -17.01
C LEU A 315 9.32 17.91 -16.28
N ALA A 316 9.40 17.21 -15.15
CA ALA A 316 8.26 17.01 -14.25
C ALA A 316 7.66 18.36 -13.81
N GLU A 317 8.50 19.31 -13.40
CA GLU A 317 8.10 20.67 -13.01
C GLU A 317 7.38 21.41 -14.17
N SER A 318 7.79 21.20 -15.42
CA SER A 318 7.08 21.77 -16.58
C SER A 318 5.64 21.26 -16.68
N LEU A 319 5.44 19.95 -16.45
CA LEU A 319 4.13 19.33 -16.45
C LEU A 319 3.27 19.77 -15.27
N VAL A 320 3.86 19.91 -14.08
CA VAL A 320 3.18 20.44 -12.89
C VAL A 320 2.71 21.88 -13.14
N ASN A 321 3.58 22.74 -13.70
CA ASN A 321 3.21 24.10 -14.06
C ASN A 321 2.15 24.16 -15.16
N SER A 322 2.25 23.29 -16.17
CA SER A 322 1.20 23.14 -17.19
C SER A 322 -0.13 22.75 -16.55
N PHE A 323 -0.12 21.79 -15.62
CA PHE A 323 -1.31 21.36 -14.88
C PHE A 323 -1.94 22.51 -14.10
N PHE A 324 -1.18 23.30 -13.33
CA PHE A 324 -1.75 24.40 -12.54
C PHE A 324 -2.23 25.56 -13.43
N TYR A 325 -1.38 26.06 -14.33
CA TYR A 325 -1.57 27.38 -14.94
C TYR A 325 -2.13 27.37 -16.36
N ARG A 326 -2.04 26.24 -17.09
CA ARG A 326 -2.35 26.23 -18.53
C ARG A 326 -3.50 25.29 -18.85
N ARG A 327 -3.35 24.03 -18.49
CA ARG A 327 -4.26 22.96 -18.91
C ARG A 327 -5.48 22.90 -18.01
N ARG A 328 -6.67 22.68 -18.58
CA ARG A 328 -7.91 22.53 -17.81
C ARG A 328 -8.18 21.07 -17.50
N LEU A 329 -7.29 20.43 -16.75
CA LEU A 329 -7.50 19.06 -16.27
C LEU A 329 -8.27 19.03 -14.95
N ARG A 330 -8.95 17.90 -14.72
CA ARG A 330 -9.50 17.54 -13.40
C ARG A 330 -8.53 16.57 -12.74
N PRO A 331 -8.04 16.84 -11.51
CA PRO A 331 -7.15 15.93 -10.82
C PRO A 331 -7.87 14.61 -10.49
N THR A 332 -7.10 13.53 -10.50
CA THR A 332 -7.46 12.21 -9.97
C THR A 332 -6.88 12.02 -8.56
N PRO A 333 -7.30 11.00 -7.79
CA PRO A 333 -6.76 10.78 -6.43
C PRO A 333 -5.22 10.70 -6.40
N SER A 334 -4.60 10.05 -7.37
CA SER A 334 -3.13 9.98 -7.50
C SER A 334 -2.43 11.29 -7.89
N THR A 335 -3.16 12.32 -8.32
CA THR A 335 -2.54 13.54 -8.88
C THR A 335 -1.75 14.31 -7.85
N PHE A 336 -2.36 14.60 -6.69
CA PHE A 336 -1.66 15.33 -5.64
C PHE A 336 -0.60 14.48 -4.96
N VAL A 337 -0.78 13.15 -4.92
CA VAL A 337 0.28 12.22 -4.47
C VAL A 337 1.51 12.35 -5.38
N ALA A 338 1.34 12.31 -6.70
CA ALA A 338 2.44 12.47 -7.66
C ALA A 338 3.15 13.82 -7.53
N ILE A 339 2.39 14.91 -7.40
CA ILE A 339 2.96 16.27 -7.27
C ILE A 339 3.69 16.44 -5.93
N LEU A 340 3.13 15.96 -4.81
CA LEU A 340 3.78 16.03 -3.50
C LEU A 340 5.06 15.19 -3.47
N GLN A 341 5.06 13.99 -4.05
CA GLN A 341 6.26 13.17 -4.18
C GLN A 341 7.32 13.81 -5.08
N HIS A 342 6.90 14.56 -6.11
CA HIS A 342 7.82 15.36 -6.91
C HIS A 342 8.51 16.44 -6.07
N TYR A 343 7.76 17.21 -5.26
CA TYR A 343 8.34 18.25 -4.41
C TYR A 343 9.13 17.70 -3.23
N TRP A 344 8.77 16.51 -2.75
CA TRP A 344 9.59 15.72 -1.85
C TRP A 344 10.97 15.48 -2.48
N MET A 345 11.05 14.91 -3.69
CA MET A 345 12.34 14.59 -4.32
C MET A 345 13.18 15.81 -4.71
N THR A 346 12.54 16.93 -5.03
CA THR A 346 13.26 18.18 -5.35
C THR A 346 13.74 18.94 -4.11
N GLY A 347 13.24 18.60 -2.93
CA GLY A 347 13.53 19.35 -1.70
C GLY A 347 12.85 20.72 -1.64
N ASN A 348 11.83 20.99 -2.48
CA ASN A 348 11.17 22.29 -2.56
C ASN A 348 10.02 22.39 -1.56
N THR A 349 10.35 22.76 -0.32
CA THR A 349 9.39 22.90 0.77
C THR A 349 8.31 23.94 0.48
N SER A 350 8.66 25.07 -0.15
CA SER A 350 7.68 26.14 -0.44
C SER A 350 6.58 25.68 -1.38
N GLN A 351 6.94 25.00 -2.48
CA GLN A 351 5.95 24.46 -3.40
C GLN A 351 5.19 23.27 -2.79
N PHE A 352 5.82 22.48 -1.91
CA PHE A 352 5.13 21.44 -1.17
C PHE A 352 3.98 22.02 -0.31
N PHE A 353 4.25 23.07 0.48
CA PHE A 353 3.20 23.73 1.28
C PHE A 353 2.14 24.41 0.43
N ARG A 354 2.52 25.03 -0.69
CA ARG A 354 1.54 25.57 -1.64
C ARG A 354 0.58 24.48 -2.15
N VAL A 355 1.07 23.27 -2.41
CA VAL A 355 0.18 22.16 -2.78
C VAL A 355 -0.77 21.79 -1.64
N LEU A 356 -0.33 21.82 -0.38
CA LEU A 356 -1.21 21.63 0.77
C LEU A 356 -2.29 22.72 0.87
N GLU A 357 -1.93 23.98 0.59
CA GLU A 357 -2.87 25.10 0.48
C GLU A 357 -3.91 24.84 -0.64
N CYS A 358 -3.48 24.28 -1.78
CA CYS A 358 -4.39 23.85 -2.84
C CYS A 358 -5.36 22.74 -2.37
N LEU A 359 -4.88 21.75 -1.58
CA LEU A 359 -5.73 20.65 -1.06
C LEU A 359 -6.87 21.17 -0.20
N VAL A 360 -6.57 22.16 0.63
CA VAL A 360 -7.53 22.78 1.56
C VAL A 360 -8.31 23.92 0.88
N GLY A 361 -7.90 24.37 -0.30
CA GLY A 361 -8.58 25.44 -1.03
C GLY A 361 -8.32 26.83 -0.43
N THR A 362 -7.14 27.05 0.15
CA THR A 362 -6.66 28.36 0.59
C THR A 362 -5.75 29.03 -0.44
N ASP A 363 -5.31 28.30 -1.48
CA ASP A 363 -4.59 28.87 -2.62
C ASP A 363 -5.52 29.75 -3.47
N GLU A 364 -5.21 31.05 -3.53
CA GLU A 364 -6.01 32.05 -4.23
C GLU A 364 -5.85 31.98 -5.76
N GLU A 365 -4.68 31.53 -6.24
CA GLU A 365 -4.33 31.58 -7.67
C GLU A 365 -5.01 30.49 -8.50
N THR A 366 -4.86 29.23 -8.08
CA THR A 366 -5.19 28.06 -8.91
C THR A 366 -6.19 27.12 -8.23
N GLY A 367 -6.07 26.98 -6.92
CA GLY A 367 -6.70 25.95 -6.11
C GLY A 367 -6.42 24.54 -6.64
N ALA A 368 -7.19 23.57 -6.16
CA ALA A 368 -7.05 22.18 -6.60
C ALA A 368 -7.69 21.85 -7.96
N LYS A 369 -8.27 22.83 -8.67
CA LYS A 369 -8.95 22.62 -9.99
C LYS A 369 -10.15 21.66 -9.99
N LEU A 370 -10.64 21.23 -8.83
CA LEU A 370 -11.87 20.44 -8.69
C LEU A 370 -13.14 21.28 -8.93
N GLY A 371 -13.09 22.56 -8.56
CA GLY A 371 -14.13 23.52 -8.83
C GLY A 371 -13.87 24.83 -8.07
N ARG A 372 -14.32 25.94 -8.66
CA ARG A 372 -14.35 27.26 -8.03
C ARG A 372 -15.64 28.00 -8.39
N ARG A 373 -16.10 28.87 -7.50
CA ARG A 373 -17.23 29.79 -7.73
C ARG A 373 -16.92 31.15 -7.13
N HIS A 374 -17.40 32.22 -7.76
CA HIS A 374 -17.30 33.54 -7.17
C HIS A 374 -18.18 33.59 -5.91
N ILE A 375 -17.78 34.35 -4.90
CA ILE A 375 -18.51 34.45 -3.63
C ILE A 375 -19.96 34.93 -3.85
N GLU A 376 -20.16 35.91 -4.71
CA GLU A 376 -21.50 36.45 -5.02
C GLU A 376 -22.44 35.37 -5.59
N ASP A 377 -21.94 34.47 -6.44
CA ASP A 377 -22.75 33.38 -6.99
C ASP A 377 -23.19 32.39 -5.90
N VAL A 378 -22.37 32.23 -4.85
CA VAL A 378 -22.67 31.39 -3.69
C VAL A 378 -23.73 32.06 -2.82
N GLU A 379 -23.55 33.34 -2.50
CA GLU A 379 -24.45 34.14 -1.67
C GLU A 379 -25.84 34.29 -2.31
N LEU A 380 -25.89 34.49 -3.63
CA LEU A 380 -27.13 34.60 -4.40
C LEU A 380 -27.82 33.24 -4.63
N GLY A 381 -27.29 32.14 -4.07
CA GLY A 381 -27.89 30.81 -4.19
C GLY A 381 -27.87 30.25 -5.62
N ARG A 382 -27.05 30.81 -6.54
CA ARG A 382 -26.94 30.38 -7.94
C ARG A 382 -26.14 29.07 -8.11
N THR A 383 -25.77 28.43 -7.01
CA THR A 383 -24.99 27.20 -7.00
C THR A 383 -25.90 25.96 -7.07
N SER A 384 -25.48 24.99 -7.87
CA SER A 384 -26.17 23.69 -7.97
C SER A 384 -26.26 23.01 -6.60
N ARG A 385 -27.30 22.19 -6.40
CA ARG A 385 -27.45 21.35 -5.21
C ARG A 385 -26.23 20.44 -4.98
N GLU A 386 -25.68 19.85 -6.04
CA GLU A 386 -24.44 19.05 -6.00
C GLU A 386 -23.21 19.85 -5.55
N TRP A 387 -23.25 21.17 -5.70
CA TRP A 387 -22.24 22.04 -5.14
C TRP A 387 -22.46 22.15 -3.64
N ARG A 388 -23.63 22.57 -3.18
CA ARG A 388 -23.91 22.75 -1.75
C ARG A 388 -23.69 21.49 -0.91
N GLU A 389 -23.96 20.31 -1.46
CA GLU A 389 -23.84 19.01 -0.77
C GLU A 389 -22.45 18.36 -0.88
N SER A 390 -21.48 18.98 -1.57
CA SER A 390 -20.14 18.43 -1.75
C SER A 390 -19.20 18.74 -0.58
N TYR A 391 -18.15 17.92 -0.48
CA TYR A 391 -17.08 17.76 0.51
C TYR A 391 -16.31 19.01 1.01
N GLY A 392 -17.00 20.07 1.39
CA GLY A 392 -16.41 21.26 2.00
C GLY A 392 -15.79 22.24 1.00
N TYR A 393 -15.87 23.51 1.38
CA TYR A 393 -15.37 24.65 0.61
C TYR A 393 -14.55 25.56 1.51
N ASN A 394 -13.61 26.29 0.94
CA ASN A 394 -12.95 27.39 1.60
C ASN A 394 -12.97 28.63 0.71
N LEU A 395 -13.08 29.79 1.36
CA LEU A 395 -12.91 31.08 0.72
C LEU A 395 -11.41 31.37 0.61
N ALA A 396 -10.98 31.77 -0.58
CA ALA A 396 -9.64 32.30 -0.84
C ALA A 396 -9.78 33.46 -1.83
N GLY A 397 -9.48 34.68 -1.38
CA GLY A 397 -9.85 35.91 -2.09
C GLY A 397 -11.36 36.00 -2.34
N GLU A 398 -11.75 36.31 -3.59
CA GLU A 398 -13.15 36.45 -4.03
C GLU A 398 -13.78 35.11 -4.47
N TYR A 399 -13.03 34.01 -4.38
CA TYR A 399 -13.44 32.71 -4.88
C TYR A 399 -13.57 31.67 -3.77
N VAL A 400 -14.62 30.86 -3.89
CA VAL A 400 -14.85 29.70 -3.07
C VAL A 400 -14.32 28.46 -3.80
N TYR A 401 -13.28 27.85 -3.24
CA TYR A 401 -12.61 26.68 -3.79
C TYR A 401 -13.08 25.39 -3.16
N ARG A 402 -13.27 24.37 -3.99
CA ARG A 402 -13.61 23.02 -3.52
C ARG A 402 -12.35 22.32 -2.98
N LYS A 403 -12.46 21.77 -1.77
CA LYS A 403 -11.40 20.96 -1.14
C LYS A 403 -11.17 19.64 -1.87
N VAL A 404 -9.96 19.12 -1.76
CA VAL A 404 -9.61 17.81 -2.32
C VAL A 404 -10.05 16.71 -1.35
N PRO A 405 -10.83 15.71 -1.80
CA PRO A 405 -11.10 14.51 -1.01
C PRO A 405 -9.80 13.86 -0.59
N LEU A 406 -9.62 13.67 0.72
CA LEU A 406 -8.42 13.03 1.25
C LEU A 406 -8.56 11.52 1.14
N ASP A 407 -7.45 10.85 0.85
CA ASP A 407 -7.31 9.41 0.92
C ASP A 407 -6.07 9.05 1.77
N ARG A 408 -5.98 7.79 2.21
CA ARG A 408 -4.86 7.35 3.03
C ARG A 408 -3.49 7.53 2.33
N PRO A 409 -3.32 7.18 1.04
CA PRO A 409 -2.05 7.41 0.35
C PRO A 409 -1.63 8.88 0.31
N LEU A 410 -2.57 9.81 0.13
CA LEU A 410 -2.30 11.24 0.18
C LEU A 410 -1.87 11.67 1.58
N ILE A 411 -2.58 11.23 2.63
CA ILE A 411 -2.22 11.55 4.03
C ILE A 411 -0.82 11.02 4.38
N GLU A 412 -0.52 9.76 4.03
CA GLU A 412 0.81 9.16 4.22
C GLU A 412 1.89 9.95 3.47
N THR A 413 1.59 10.42 2.26
CA THR A 413 2.52 11.22 1.45
C THR A 413 2.75 12.61 2.06
N ILE A 414 1.72 13.23 2.62
CA ILE A 414 1.84 14.52 3.33
C ILE A 414 2.77 14.35 4.54
N ILE A 415 2.48 13.39 5.42
CA ILE A 415 3.27 13.14 6.62
C ILE A 415 4.71 12.72 6.25
N GLY A 416 4.87 11.85 5.25
CA GLY A 416 6.18 11.44 4.73
C GLY A 416 7.00 12.61 4.19
N GLY A 417 6.37 13.54 3.46
CA GLY A 417 6.99 14.77 3.02
C GLY A 417 7.45 15.66 4.19
N LEU A 418 6.61 15.84 5.21
CA LEU A 418 6.97 16.58 6.42
C LEU A 418 8.19 15.97 7.13
N LEU A 419 8.22 14.63 7.28
CA LEU A 419 9.38 13.92 7.84
C LEU A 419 10.65 14.14 6.99
N HIS A 420 10.53 14.12 5.67
CA HIS A 420 11.66 14.40 4.77
C HIS A 420 12.23 15.81 4.95
N PHE A 421 11.37 16.81 5.11
CA PHE A 421 11.77 18.19 5.39
C PHE A 421 12.22 18.41 6.85
N SER A 422 12.37 17.33 7.63
CA SER A 422 12.76 17.38 9.05
C SER A 422 11.75 18.14 9.94
N LEU A 423 10.48 18.19 9.54
CA LEU A 423 9.38 18.80 10.27
C LEU A 423 8.68 17.75 11.16
N PHE A 424 9.45 17.14 12.06
CA PHE A 424 9.00 16.00 12.88
C PHE A 424 7.80 16.33 13.78
N ASP A 425 7.85 17.46 14.49
CA ASP A 425 6.74 17.88 15.38
C ASP A 425 5.44 18.07 14.59
N GLN A 426 5.51 18.71 13.42
CA GLN A 426 4.36 18.92 12.55
C GLN A 426 3.83 17.61 11.94
N ALA A 427 4.74 16.73 11.50
CA ALA A 427 4.38 15.39 11.03
C ALA A 427 3.67 14.59 12.12
N THR A 428 4.17 14.64 13.36
CA THR A 428 3.57 13.97 14.52
C THR A 428 2.24 14.59 14.90
N LYS A 429 2.12 15.92 14.90
CA LYS A 429 0.86 16.63 15.17
C LYS A 429 -0.23 16.16 14.21
N PHE A 430 0.04 16.19 12.91
CA PHE A 430 -0.92 15.75 11.91
C PHE A 430 -1.23 14.24 11.99
N TYR A 431 -0.23 13.42 12.31
CA TYR A 431 -0.44 11.99 12.57
C TYR A 431 -1.38 11.75 13.77
N VAL A 432 -1.21 12.50 14.86
CA VAL A 432 -2.08 12.44 16.04
C VAL A 432 -3.50 12.87 15.68
N SER A 433 -3.69 13.93 14.89
CA SER A 433 -5.00 14.31 14.37
C SER A 433 -5.65 13.18 13.58
N CYS A 434 -4.88 12.44 12.78
CA CYS A 434 -5.38 11.25 12.09
C CYS A 434 -5.89 10.18 13.07
N LEU A 435 -5.12 9.88 14.12
CA LEU A 435 -5.54 8.90 15.13
C LEU A 435 -6.80 9.33 15.88
N GLN A 436 -6.89 10.60 16.26
CA GLN A 436 -8.06 11.17 16.96
C GLN A 436 -9.33 11.12 16.10
N SER A 437 -9.19 11.30 14.79
CA SER A 437 -10.30 11.15 13.84
C SER A 437 -10.58 9.68 13.44
N ASN A 438 -10.00 8.69 14.12
CA ASN A 438 -10.09 7.26 13.77
C ASN A 438 -9.61 6.93 12.34
N VAL A 439 -8.66 7.71 11.83
CA VAL A 439 -8.02 7.52 10.53
C VAL A 439 -6.69 6.81 10.71
N TRP A 440 -6.75 5.49 10.52
CA TRP A 440 -5.61 4.62 10.65
C TRP A 440 -4.78 4.56 9.36
N LEU A 441 -3.49 4.84 9.47
CA LEU A 441 -2.51 4.70 8.39
C LEU A 441 -1.93 3.27 8.33
N SER A 442 -1.14 2.97 7.30
CA SER A 442 -0.45 1.71 7.13
C SER A 442 0.48 1.43 8.32
N THR A 443 0.50 0.19 8.79
CA THR A 443 1.39 -0.26 9.86
C THR A 443 2.86 -0.05 9.51
N LYS A 444 3.25 -0.28 8.26
CA LYS A 444 4.59 0.00 7.73
C LYS A 444 4.94 1.48 7.89
N PHE A 445 3.99 2.37 7.57
CA PHE A 445 4.19 3.82 7.67
C PHE A 445 4.31 4.28 9.13
N THR A 446 3.47 3.78 10.03
CA THR A 446 3.58 4.11 11.46
C THR A 446 4.92 3.67 12.05
N LYS A 447 5.41 2.45 11.74
CA LYS A 447 6.74 1.99 12.17
C LYS A 447 7.84 2.94 11.70
N GLN A 448 7.73 3.40 10.44
CA GLN A 448 8.67 4.34 9.85
C GLN A 448 8.64 5.68 10.59
N LEU A 449 7.45 6.24 10.85
CA LEU A 449 7.31 7.51 11.56
C LEU A 449 7.97 7.46 12.93
N PHE A 450 7.70 6.42 13.72
CA PHE A 450 8.32 6.26 15.04
C PHE A 450 9.83 6.13 14.94
N ALA A 451 10.33 5.30 14.02
CA ALA A 451 11.76 5.16 13.79
C ALA A 451 12.43 6.48 13.39
N GLU A 452 11.80 7.29 12.53
CA GLU A 452 12.34 8.57 12.11
C GLU A 452 12.36 9.60 13.24
N CYS A 453 11.32 9.64 14.08
CA CYS A 453 11.28 10.49 15.26
C CYS A 453 12.35 10.09 16.30
N ILE A 454 12.51 8.78 16.57
CA ILE A 454 13.53 8.25 17.49
C ILE A 454 14.93 8.57 16.95
N TYR A 455 15.16 8.35 15.65
CA TYR A 455 16.45 8.62 15.02
C TYR A 455 16.81 10.11 15.02
N ALA A 456 15.82 10.99 14.78
CA ALA A 456 16.00 12.43 14.88
C ALA A 456 16.20 12.90 16.33
N MET A 457 15.88 12.05 17.32
CA MET A 457 15.81 12.38 18.75
C MET A 457 14.93 13.60 19.00
N ASP A 458 13.80 13.69 18.27
CA ASP A 458 12.89 14.82 18.45
C ASP A 458 12.04 14.64 19.72
N TRP A 459 12.41 15.38 20.75
CA TRP A 459 11.74 15.38 22.05
C TRP A 459 10.26 15.74 21.93
N ARG A 460 9.92 16.74 21.10
CA ARG A 460 8.53 17.23 20.97
C ARG A 460 7.61 16.18 20.37
N SER A 461 8.03 15.55 19.27
CA SER A 461 7.35 14.38 18.70
C SER A 461 7.20 13.26 19.73
N ALA A 462 8.24 12.93 20.49
CA ALA A 462 8.19 11.87 21.49
C ALA A 462 7.14 12.13 22.57
N VAL A 463 7.17 13.32 23.19
CA VAL A 463 6.19 13.71 24.22
C VAL A 463 4.77 13.70 23.64
N ARG A 464 4.57 14.21 22.42
CA ARG A 464 3.24 14.26 21.79
C ARG A 464 2.68 12.87 21.50
N LEU A 465 3.51 11.96 20.98
CA LEU A 465 3.12 10.56 20.76
C LEU A 465 2.78 9.87 22.07
N VAL A 466 3.69 9.94 23.06
CA VAL A 466 3.48 9.32 24.37
C VAL A 466 2.20 9.83 25.01
N LYS A 467 1.98 11.15 25.04
CA LYS A 467 0.75 11.74 25.54
C LYS A 467 -0.50 11.16 24.85
N THR A 468 -0.49 11.12 23.52
CA THR A 468 -1.63 10.61 22.73
C THR A 468 -1.95 9.16 23.08
N PHE A 469 -0.93 8.30 23.14
CA PHE A 469 -1.10 6.89 23.49
C PHE A 469 -1.47 6.71 24.96
N THR A 470 -1.04 7.57 25.87
CA THR A 470 -1.45 7.52 27.29
C THR A 470 -2.88 7.99 27.50
N ASP A 471 -3.37 8.94 26.70
CA ASP A 471 -4.73 9.47 26.82
C ASP A 471 -5.77 8.50 26.25
N HIS A 472 -5.39 7.71 25.23
CA HIS A 472 -6.29 6.81 24.50
C HIS A 472 -5.74 5.38 24.44
N TYR A 473 -5.09 4.90 25.51
CA TYR A 473 -4.43 3.60 25.50
C TYR A 473 -5.40 2.44 25.26
N ASP A 474 -6.63 2.53 25.79
CA ASP A 474 -7.67 1.49 25.70
C ASP A 474 -8.11 1.21 24.26
N SER A 475 -8.16 2.22 23.40
CA SER A 475 -8.63 2.09 22.02
C SER A 475 -7.47 1.97 21.03
N LEU A 476 -6.40 2.74 21.22
CA LEU A 476 -5.32 2.84 20.25
C LEU A 476 -4.34 1.67 20.30
N LEU A 477 -3.95 1.20 21.49
CA LEU A 477 -2.97 0.11 21.59
C LEU A 477 -3.51 -1.22 21.05
N PRO A 478 -4.71 -1.71 21.44
CA PRO A 478 -5.22 -2.97 20.90
C PRO A 478 -5.44 -2.91 19.39
N THR A 479 -5.90 -1.76 18.87
CA THR A 479 -6.13 -1.57 17.43
C THR A 479 -4.82 -1.50 16.65
N LEU A 480 -3.79 -0.84 17.17
CA LEU A 480 -2.49 -0.76 16.51
C LEU A 480 -1.79 -2.12 16.54
N LEU A 481 -1.72 -2.76 17.70
CA LEU A 481 -1.02 -4.04 17.89
C LEU A 481 -1.76 -5.19 17.19
N GLY A 482 -3.10 -5.19 17.19
CA GLY A 482 -3.91 -6.19 16.49
C GLY A 482 -3.81 -6.13 14.97
N ARG A 483 -3.30 -5.03 14.40
CA ARG A 483 -3.05 -4.89 12.95
C ARG A 483 -1.67 -5.35 12.52
N THR A 484 -0.80 -5.71 13.46
CA THR A 484 0.63 -5.89 13.19
C THR A 484 1.08 -7.31 13.48
N ASN A 485 1.85 -7.88 12.55
CA ASN A 485 2.46 -9.19 12.74
C ASN A 485 3.65 -9.15 13.72
N ASP A 486 4.27 -7.96 13.91
CA ASP A 486 5.30 -7.72 14.93
C ASP A 486 4.80 -6.74 16.01
N ALA A 487 3.96 -7.22 16.92
CA ALA A 487 3.55 -6.42 18.07
C ALA A 487 4.76 -6.01 18.93
N SER A 488 5.73 -6.91 19.12
CA SER A 488 6.98 -6.69 19.86
C SER A 488 7.78 -5.49 19.34
N ALA A 489 7.95 -5.36 18.02
CA ALA A 489 8.69 -4.25 17.43
C ALA A 489 8.05 -2.88 17.71
N PHE A 490 6.71 -2.83 17.71
CA PHE A 490 5.98 -1.60 18.03
C PHE A 490 6.07 -1.24 19.51
N VAL A 491 5.95 -2.23 20.40
CA VAL A 491 6.09 -2.02 21.85
C VAL A 491 7.50 -1.50 22.17
N LEU A 492 8.54 -2.06 21.53
CA LEU A 492 9.91 -1.57 21.65
C LEU A 492 10.07 -0.12 21.17
N GLN A 493 9.47 0.25 20.03
CA GLN A 493 9.49 1.64 19.55
C GLN A 493 8.76 2.59 20.51
N LEU A 494 7.63 2.18 21.08
CA LEU A 494 6.89 2.99 22.07
C LEU A 494 7.71 3.18 23.35
N ARG A 495 8.38 2.15 23.85
CA ARG A 495 9.31 2.27 24.99
C ARG A 495 10.45 3.23 24.69
N ALA A 496 11.06 3.14 23.50
CA ALA A 496 12.10 4.07 23.09
C ALA A 496 11.60 5.53 23.05
N LEU A 497 10.34 5.77 22.64
CA LEU A 497 9.72 7.10 22.69
C LEU A 497 9.48 7.58 24.13
N VAL A 498 9.02 6.70 25.03
CA VAL A 498 8.87 7.02 26.47
C VAL A 498 10.22 7.40 27.10
N GLN A 499 11.27 6.66 26.76
CA GLN A 499 12.64 6.95 27.20
C GLN A 499 13.17 8.24 26.60
N LEU A 500 12.92 8.49 25.31
CA LEU A 500 13.27 9.75 24.65
C LEU A 500 12.54 10.94 25.28
N ALA A 501 11.30 10.74 25.76
CA ALA A 501 10.53 11.69 26.54
C ALA A 501 10.99 11.79 28.02
N GLY A 502 12.08 11.13 28.41
CA GLY A 502 12.66 11.22 29.75
C GLY A 502 11.78 10.62 30.85
N LEU A 503 10.86 9.74 30.50
CA LEU A 503 9.88 9.12 31.41
C LEU A 503 10.27 7.67 31.78
N ASP A 504 11.56 7.37 31.84
CA ASP A 504 12.05 6.04 32.19
C ASP A 504 12.00 5.81 33.72
N SER A 505 11.32 4.75 34.14
CA SER A 505 11.17 4.35 35.54
C SER A 505 12.41 3.69 36.13
N SER A 506 13.40 3.33 35.31
CA SER A 506 14.61 2.61 35.75
C SER A 506 15.66 3.48 36.43
N VAL A 507 15.64 4.81 36.22
CA VAL A 507 16.70 5.72 36.69
C VAL A 507 16.22 6.72 37.76
N GLN A 508 14.95 7.14 37.72
CA GLN A 508 14.38 8.11 38.68
C GLN A 508 12.90 7.82 38.99
N THR A 509 12.46 8.11 40.20
CA THR A 509 11.03 8.16 40.54
C THR A 509 10.36 9.27 39.72
N ILE A 510 9.54 8.89 38.75
CA ILE A 510 8.84 9.84 37.87
C ILE A 510 7.95 10.73 38.74
N SER A 511 8.34 12.00 38.89
CA SER A 511 7.58 12.95 39.70
C SER A 511 6.24 13.26 39.05
N SER A 512 5.16 13.26 39.84
CA SER A 512 3.84 13.70 39.41
C SER A 512 3.86 15.13 38.81
N ARG A 513 4.78 15.99 39.26
CA ARG A 513 5.00 17.33 38.72
C ARG A 513 5.58 17.33 37.30
N MET A 514 6.43 16.37 36.96
CA MET A 514 7.01 16.25 35.62
C MET A 514 5.93 15.81 34.62
N LEU A 515 5.09 14.85 35.00
CA LEU A 515 3.96 14.40 34.19
C LEU A 515 2.92 15.52 34.00
N SER A 516 2.60 16.29 35.06
CA SER A 516 1.70 17.43 34.94
C SER A 516 2.23 18.52 34.01
N ASN A 517 3.55 18.78 34.03
CA ASN A 517 4.18 19.77 33.13
C ASN A 517 4.12 19.33 31.65
N LEU A 518 4.11 18.03 31.38
CA LEU A 518 3.93 17.48 30.04
C LEU A 518 2.44 17.31 29.67
N GLY A 519 1.52 17.62 30.59
CA GLY A 519 0.09 17.45 30.43
C GLY A 519 -0.35 15.98 30.35
N ILE A 520 0.37 15.07 31.03
CA ILE A 520 0.09 13.64 31.10
C ILE A 520 -0.43 13.32 32.51
N SER A 521 -1.54 12.58 32.61
CA SER A 521 -2.08 12.12 33.90
C SER A 521 -1.24 10.97 34.47
N SER A 522 -0.85 11.06 35.74
CA SER A 522 -0.05 10.01 36.42
C SER A 522 -0.77 8.67 36.50
N ALA A 523 -2.08 8.68 36.73
CA ALA A 523 -2.90 7.47 36.78
C ALA A 523 -2.96 6.78 35.41
N ARG A 524 -3.23 7.55 34.35
CA ARG A 524 -3.30 7.02 32.97
C ARG A 524 -1.94 6.54 32.48
N PHE A 525 -0.87 7.27 32.80
CA PHE A 525 0.48 6.86 32.45
C PHE A 525 0.86 5.52 33.10
N SER A 526 0.51 5.32 34.37
CA SER A 526 0.78 4.07 35.08
C SER A 526 0.01 2.89 34.46
N GLN A 527 -1.26 3.10 34.11
CA GLN A 527 -2.07 2.10 33.40
C GLN A 527 -1.50 1.77 32.02
N PHE A 528 -1.13 2.78 31.24
CA PHE A 528 -0.48 2.63 29.94
C PHE A 528 0.81 1.80 30.02
N MET A 529 1.68 2.08 30.99
CA MET A 529 2.91 1.31 31.20
C MET A 529 2.62 -0.15 31.63
N GLY A 530 1.57 -0.36 32.45
CA GLY A 530 1.10 -1.70 32.79
C GLY A 530 0.65 -2.48 31.55
N VAL A 531 -0.16 -1.86 30.69
CA VAL A 531 -0.61 -2.46 29.42
C VAL A 531 0.57 -2.78 28.50
N LEU A 532 1.52 -1.86 28.32
CA LEU A 532 2.73 -2.13 27.52
C LEU A 532 3.50 -3.34 28.04
N SER A 533 3.66 -3.46 29.37
CA SER A 533 4.38 -4.58 29.98
C SER A 533 3.70 -5.94 29.75
N HIS A 534 2.37 -5.98 29.73
CA HIS A 534 1.60 -7.20 29.42
C HIS A 534 1.84 -7.68 27.97
N TYR A 535 1.93 -6.74 27.02
CA TYR A 535 2.21 -7.08 25.63
C TYR A 535 3.64 -7.60 25.41
N ASP A 536 4.61 -7.17 26.21
CA ASP A 536 5.97 -7.73 26.15
C ASP A 536 6.03 -9.18 26.64
N THR A 537 5.34 -9.50 27.73
CA THR A 537 5.30 -10.88 28.27
C THR A 537 4.60 -11.86 27.34
N THR A 538 3.63 -11.39 26.54
CA THR A 538 2.88 -12.22 25.59
C THR A 538 3.55 -12.34 24.22
N SER A 539 4.55 -11.51 23.91
CA SER A 539 5.34 -11.60 22.67
C SER A 539 6.65 -12.39 22.81
N GLN A 540 7.02 -12.79 24.02
CA GLN A 540 8.17 -13.66 24.32
C GLN A 540 7.80 -15.15 24.44
N LEU A 541 6.51 -15.47 24.46
CA LEU A 541 5.95 -16.81 24.28
C LEU A 541 5.58 -16.99 22.80
#